data_AF-A0A7Y2ES45-F1
#
_entry.id   AF-A0A7Y2ES45-F1
#
_cell.length_a   1.000
_cell.length_b   1.000
_cell.length_c   1.000
_cell.angle_alpha   90.00
_cell.angle_beta   90.00
_cell.angle_gamma   90.00
#
_symmetry.space_group_name_H-M   'P 1'
#
loop_
_entity.id
_entity.type
_entity.pdbx_description
1 polymer ?
#
loop_
_entity_poly.entity_id
_entity_poly.type
_entity_poly.pdbx_seq_one_letter_code
_entity_poly.pdbx_strand_id
1 'polypeptide(L)'
;MVPPKDFTGYRSPTEVTLEIKPRSRFELIDVNERVCEEIDDFGQFPKAAYCSLHTTAGYLEQNLSRRLKDNPESVSSFMGLFHNLFPPEADYRHDQLHLRDELSDAQKLVEPRNADSHLTFIGSGLENCVIYKNKPDRPVYFVELDGINGNDARNRRTSVIGFNRETLVEKLTVEIPTSSHPMDSINLRDEKLGFFDQVQEIVDYYGIEKGRIDVALKWNEANAGLTVNEYETLLMRHDLVEVLRNPMRYMARRGYNMLKDPRAIPNKAKNYAKYDLVQIVNEFLDKAGLSESLVERLVDKMLSVPASRFLRMKRSTRLLISEDSETGKGRIVQGTYQSPILVQWRKAERQARKVEVSFVRFE
;
A
#
# COMPACT_ATOMS: atom_id res chain seq x y z
N MET A 1 22.20 -15.32 -51.47
CA MET A 1 22.36 -14.88 -50.07
C MET A 1 21.02 -14.35 -49.59
N VAL A 2 20.45 -14.96 -48.56
CA VAL A 2 19.31 -14.39 -47.83
C VAL A 2 19.89 -13.36 -46.86
N PRO A 3 19.33 -12.13 -46.75
CA PRO A 3 19.81 -11.18 -45.77
C PRO A 3 19.60 -11.74 -44.35
N PRO A 4 20.44 -11.39 -43.36
CA PRO A 4 20.20 -11.77 -41.97
C PRO A 4 18.81 -11.27 -41.54
N LYS A 5 18.04 -12.12 -40.84
CA LYS A 5 16.92 -11.61 -40.04
C LYS A 5 17.54 -10.81 -38.90
N ASP A 6 17.34 -9.50 -38.91
CA ASP A 6 17.70 -8.64 -37.79
C ASP A 6 16.91 -9.08 -36.54
N PHE A 7 17.58 -9.78 -35.64
CA PHE A 7 17.09 -10.02 -34.28
C PHE A 7 17.31 -8.76 -33.43
N THR A 8 16.62 -7.69 -33.78
CA THR A 8 16.46 -6.46 -32.96
C THR A 8 15.28 -6.57 -31.99
N GLY A 9 14.72 -7.78 -31.82
CA GLY A 9 13.45 -8.05 -31.17
C GLY A 9 13.43 -7.98 -29.65
N TYR A 10 13.72 -6.81 -29.07
CA TYR A 10 13.16 -6.47 -27.76
C TYR A 10 11.68 -6.12 -27.96
N ARG A 11 10.78 -6.86 -27.30
CA ARG A 11 9.35 -6.52 -27.29
C ARG A 11 9.13 -5.26 -26.48
N SER A 12 8.44 -4.28 -27.05
CA SER A 12 8.01 -3.07 -26.32
C SER A 12 7.21 -3.43 -25.05
N PRO A 13 7.29 -2.64 -23.97
CA PRO A 13 6.56 -2.90 -22.74
C PRO A 13 5.05 -3.00 -22.95
N THR A 14 4.50 -4.13 -22.57
CA THR A 14 3.07 -4.45 -22.76
C THR A 14 2.31 -4.23 -21.47
N GLU A 15 1.19 -3.53 -21.54
CA GLU A 15 0.32 -3.25 -20.38
C GLU A 15 -1.02 -3.98 -20.53
N VAL A 16 -1.55 -4.43 -19.40
CA VAL A 16 -2.97 -4.76 -19.23
C VAL A 16 -3.51 -4.06 -17.98
N THR A 17 -4.74 -3.56 -18.03
CA THR A 17 -5.48 -3.14 -16.83
C THR A 17 -6.61 -4.12 -16.58
N LEU A 18 -6.56 -4.82 -15.45
CA LEU A 18 -7.58 -5.78 -15.06
C LEU A 18 -8.66 -5.14 -14.22
N GLU A 19 -9.92 -5.47 -14.49
CA GLU A 19 -11.02 -5.25 -13.56
C GLU A 19 -11.13 -6.42 -12.57
N ILE A 20 -11.35 -6.09 -11.31
CA ILE A 20 -11.42 -7.02 -10.19
C ILE A 20 -12.69 -6.73 -9.42
N LYS A 21 -13.50 -7.76 -9.16
CA LYS A 21 -14.70 -7.66 -8.32
C LYS A 21 -14.55 -8.61 -7.13
N PRO A 22 -14.19 -8.10 -5.94
CA PRO A 22 -14.01 -8.94 -4.76
C PRO A 22 -15.30 -9.61 -4.30
N ARG A 23 -15.15 -10.73 -3.61
CA ARG A 23 -16.21 -11.60 -3.08
C ARG A 23 -16.31 -11.55 -1.55
N SER A 24 -15.40 -10.83 -0.89
CA SER A 24 -15.35 -10.63 0.55
C SER A 24 -14.66 -9.31 0.90
N ARG A 25 -14.76 -8.84 2.15
CA ARG A 25 -14.04 -7.64 2.62
C ARG A 25 -12.52 -7.82 2.50
N PHE A 26 -12.01 -8.97 2.92
CA PHE A 26 -10.61 -9.36 2.73
C PHE A 26 -10.52 -10.48 1.70
N GLU A 27 -9.71 -10.31 0.66
CA GLU A 27 -9.48 -11.32 -0.38
C GLU A 27 -8.05 -11.23 -0.93
N LEU A 28 -7.47 -12.38 -1.27
CA LEU A 28 -6.22 -12.47 -2.01
C LEU A 28 -6.53 -12.92 -3.43
N ILE A 29 -6.36 -12.02 -4.40
CA ILE A 29 -6.62 -12.30 -5.81
C ILE A 29 -5.28 -12.46 -6.51
N ASP A 30 -4.99 -13.63 -7.09
CA ASP A 30 -3.81 -13.77 -7.93
C ASP A 30 -4.02 -12.97 -9.23
N VAL A 31 -3.20 -11.95 -9.41
CA VAL A 31 -3.22 -11.11 -10.60
C VAL A 31 -2.31 -11.70 -11.68
N ASN A 32 -1.28 -12.47 -11.33
CA ASN A 32 -0.36 -13.00 -12.33
C ASN A 32 -1.01 -14.09 -13.18
N GLU A 33 -1.84 -14.95 -12.57
CA GLU A 33 -2.72 -15.90 -13.26
C GLU A 33 -3.60 -15.17 -14.29
N ARG A 34 -4.39 -14.18 -13.85
CA ARG A 34 -5.29 -13.40 -14.72
C ARG A 34 -4.58 -12.64 -15.84
N VAL A 35 -3.39 -12.11 -15.60
CA VAL A 35 -2.60 -11.46 -16.66
C VAL A 35 -2.19 -12.46 -17.74
N CYS A 36 -1.90 -13.71 -17.37
CA CYS A 36 -1.58 -14.76 -18.32
C CYS A 36 -2.82 -15.30 -19.06
N GLU A 37 -4.03 -15.13 -18.51
CA GLU A 37 -5.30 -15.40 -19.20
C GLU A 37 -5.64 -14.34 -20.26
N GLU A 38 -5.28 -13.07 -20.02
CA GLU A 38 -5.53 -11.95 -20.94
C GLU A 38 -4.43 -11.75 -22.00
N ILE A 39 -3.18 -12.16 -21.71
CA ILE A 39 -2.02 -12.01 -22.61
C ILE A 39 -1.17 -13.30 -22.59
N ASP A 40 -1.38 -14.16 -23.61
CA ASP A 40 -0.71 -15.46 -23.79
C ASP A 40 0.81 -15.42 -23.52
N ASP A 41 1.49 -14.44 -24.10
CA ASP A 41 2.95 -14.33 -24.06
C ASP A 41 3.48 -13.38 -22.96
N PHE A 42 2.65 -12.97 -22.00
CA PHE A 42 3.11 -12.06 -20.94
C PHE A 42 4.29 -12.63 -20.13
N GLY A 43 4.31 -13.95 -19.99
CA GLY A 43 5.39 -14.70 -19.35
C GLY A 43 6.76 -14.61 -20.02
N GLN A 44 6.84 -14.08 -21.25
CA GLN A 44 8.12 -13.83 -21.92
C GLN A 44 8.89 -12.64 -21.33
N PHE A 45 8.18 -11.67 -20.72
CA PHE A 45 8.84 -10.53 -20.07
C PHE A 45 9.54 -10.99 -18.79
N PRO A 46 10.83 -10.67 -18.55
CA PRO A 46 11.56 -11.07 -17.35
C PRO A 46 11.16 -10.29 -16.08
N LYS A 47 10.47 -9.17 -16.23
CA LYS A 47 10.00 -8.31 -15.14
C LYS A 47 8.58 -7.82 -15.40
N ALA A 48 7.84 -7.59 -14.32
CA ALA A 48 6.52 -6.97 -14.37
C ALA A 48 6.35 -5.96 -13.23
N ALA A 49 5.73 -4.83 -13.54
CA ALA A 49 5.24 -3.84 -12.60
C ALA A 49 3.75 -4.10 -12.34
N TYR A 50 3.31 -4.07 -11.09
CA TYR A 50 1.91 -4.25 -10.70
C TYR A 50 1.48 -3.02 -9.90
N CYS A 51 0.45 -2.32 -10.35
CA CYS A 51 0.01 -1.04 -9.78
C CYS A 51 -1.49 -1.03 -9.46
N SER A 52 -1.80 -1.14 -8.16
CA SER A 52 -3.15 -0.93 -7.62
C SER A 52 -3.54 0.53 -7.68
N LEU A 53 -4.79 0.78 -8.09
CA LEU A 53 -5.41 2.11 -8.16
C LEU A 53 -6.30 2.40 -6.94
N HIS A 54 -6.03 1.76 -5.80
CA HIS A 54 -6.87 1.80 -4.59
C HIS A 54 -6.07 2.17 -3.33
N THR A 55 -6.77 2.71 -2.34
CA THR A 55 -6.21 3.17 -1.05
C THR A 55 -6.36 2.13 0.07
N THR A 56 -7.21 1.12 -0.15
CA THR A 56 -7.46 -0.02 0.73
C THR A 56 -7.12 -1.38 0.08
N ALA A 57 -6.41 -1.38 -1.05
CA ALA A 57 -5.95 -2.62 -1.69
C ALA A 57 -4.62 -2.40 -2.43
N GLY A 58 -3.73 -3.39 -2.43
CA GLY A 58 -2.40 -3.26 -3.03
C GLY A 58 -1.55 -4.52 -2.94
N TYR A 59 -0.23 -4.36 -2.99
CA TYR A 59 0.70 -5.47 -3.15
C TYR A 59 1.77 -5.52 -2.05
N LEU A 60 2.20 -6.73 -1.71
CA LEU A 60 3.44 -6.95 -0.95
C LEU A 60 4.64 -6.86 -1.89
N GLU A 61 5.79 -6.36 -1.41
CA GLU A 61 7.04 -6.45 -2.18
C GLU A 61 7.45 -7.92 -2.41
N GLN A 62 8.06 -8.23 -3.56
CA GLN A 62 8.43 -9.61 -3.93
C GLN A 62 9.29 -10.33 -2.87
N ASN A 63 10.17 -9.60 -2.17
CA ASN A 63 10.99 -10.17 -1.10
C ASN A 63 10.20 -10.54 0.16
N LEU A 64 9.06 -9.88 0.40
CA LEU A 64 8.14 -10.21 1.49
C LEU A 64 7.24 -11.38 1.09
N SER A 65 6.65 -11.35 -0.11
CA SER A 65 5.88 -12.48 -0.67
C SER A 65 6.68 -13.78 -0.61
N ARG A 66 7.95 -13.77 -1.07
CA ARG A 66 8.83 -14.95 -1.03
C ARG A 66 9.16 -15.44 0.38
N ARG A 67 9.22 -14.56 1.38
CA ARG A 67 9.39 -14.96 2.79
C ARG A 67 8.13 -15.61 3.35
N LEU A 68 6.96 -15.21 2.84
CA LEU A 68 5.67 -15.86 3.04
C LEU A 68 5.45 -17.00 2.03
N LYS A 69 6.54 -17.52 1.43
CA LYS A 69 6.59 -18.66 0.50
C LYS A 69 5.72 -18.52 -0.75
N ASP A 70 5.35 -17.28 -1.12
CA ASP A 70 4.39 -16.99 -2.19
C ASP A 70 3.05 -17.77 -1.99
N ASN A 71 2.64 -18.02 -0.73
CA ASN A 71 1.50 -18.87 -0.36
C ASN A 71 0.32 -18.05 0.25
N PRO A 72 -0.94 -18.32 -0.12
CA PRO A 72 -2.08 -17.48 0.25
C PRO A 72 -2.48 -17.61 1.73
N GLU A 73 -2.27 -18.77 2.36
CA GLU A 73 -2.51 -18.97 3.79
C GLU A 73 -1.48 -18.16 4.61
N SER A 74 -0.21 -18.24 4.23
CA SER A 74 0.90 -17.48 4.83
C SER A 74 0.72 -15.96 4.68
N VAL A 75 0.22 -15.51 3.52
CA VAL A 75 -0.14 -14.09 3.31
C VAL A 75 -1.36 -13.69 4.13
N SER A 76 -2.41 -14.50 4.16
CA SER A 76 -3.61 -14.26 4.99
C SER A 76 -3.26 -14.17 6.47
N SER A 77 -2.38 -15.05 6.95
CA SER A 77 -1.88 -15.06 8.33
C SER A 77 -0.94 -13.90 8.62
N PHE A 78 -0.18 -13.39 7.65
CA PHE A 78 0.54 -12.13 7.81
C PHE A 78 -0.41 -10.93 7.93
N MET A 79 -1.46 -10.86 7.10
CA MET A 79 -2.44 -9.76 7.14
C MET A 79 -3.34 -9.80 8.38
N GLY A 80 -3.72 -10.99 8.86
CA GLY A 80 -4.54 -11.16 10.06
C GLY A 80 -3.94 -10.55 11.33
N LEU A 81 -2.61 -10.45 11.41
CA LEU A 81 -1.93 -9.72 12.49
C LEU A 81 -2.32 -8.23 12.49
N PHE A 82 -2.39 -7.61 11.31
CA PHE A 82 -2.79 -6.21 11.17
C PHE A 82 -4.30 -6.00 11.34
N HIS A 83 -5.15 -6.94 10.92
CA HIS A 83 -6.58 -6.92 11.23
C HIS A 83 -6.89 -7.04 12.73
N ASN A 84 -6.02 -7.69 13.51
CA ASN A 84 -6.15 -7.74 14.97
C ASN A 84 -5.71 -6.41 15.63
N LEU A 85 -4.70 -5.74 15.06
CA LEU A 85 -4.18 -4.45 15.53
C LEU A 85 -5.12 -3.28 15.20
N PHE A 86 -5.64 -3.30 13.97
CA PHE A 86 -6.62 -2.37 13.43
C PHE A 86 -7.91 -3.13 13.11
N PRO A 87 -8.69 -3.49 14.14
CA PRO A 87 -9.92 -4.20 13.90
C PRO A 87 -11.03 -3.23 13.44
N PRO A 88 -11.97 -3.70 12.58
CA PRO A 88 -13.11 -2.89 12.17
C PRO A 88 -13.93 -2.40 13.38
N GLU A 89 -14.62 -1.27 13.20
CA GLU A 89 -15.52 -0.66 14.19
C GLU A 89 -14.83 -0.22 15.50
N ALA A 90 -13.50 -0.04 15.50
CA ALA A 90 -12.74 0.36 16.70
C ALA A 90 -12.83 1.86 17.06
N ASP A 91 -13.91 2.54 16.66
CA ASP A 91 -14.17 3.97 16.96
C ASP A 91 -13.03 4.89 16.45
N TYR A 92 -12.71 4.69 15.16
CA TYR A 92 -11.86 5.55 14.33
C TYR A 92 -12.56 6.87 14.03
N ARG A 93 -11.80 7.97 13.89
CA ARG A 93 -12.37 9.27 13.53
C ARG A 93 -12.79 9.33 12.06
N HIS A 94 -12.01 8.74 11.16
CA HIS A 94 -12.36 8.57 9.75
C HIS A 94 -13.76 7.95 9.57
N ASP A 95 -14.12 6.96 10.39
CA ASP A 95 -15.43 6.29 10.30
C ASP A 95 -16.58 7.11 10.93
N GLN A 96 -16.29 8.23 11.61
CA GLN A 96 -17.27 9.17 12.14
C GLN A 96 -17.73 10.15 11.03
N LEU A 97 -18.43 9.62 10.03
CA LEU A 97 -18.84 10.31 8.79
C LEU A 97 -19.52 11.68 8.99
N HIS A 98 -20.12 11.93 10.16
CA HIS A 98 -20.71 13.24 10.50
C HIS A 98 -19.66 14.36 10.72
N LEU A 99 -18.38 14.01 10.86
CA LEU A 99 -17.24 14.93 10.98
C LEU A 99 -16.49 15.14 9.64
N ARG A 100 -16.90 14.45 8.57
CA ARG A 100 -16.28 14.52 7.23
C ARG A 100 -16.92 15.64 6.41
N ASP A 101 -16.46 16.88 6.61
CA ASP A 101 -17.00 18.07 5.95
C ASP A 101 -16.77 18.09 4.42
N GLU A 102 -15.84 17.28 3.91
CA GLU A 102 -15.59 17.10 2.47
C GLU A 102 -16.64 16.21 1.77
N LEU A 103 -17.49 15.52 2.53
CA LEU A 103 -18.58 14.69 2.00
C LEU A 103 -19.92 15.41 2.08
N SER A 104 -20.68 15.39 0.97
CA SER A 104 -22.10 15.74 1.00
C SER A 104 -22.92 14.75 1.84
N ASP A 105 -24.09 15.16 2.32
CA ASP A 105 -24.97 14.28 3.10
C ASP A 105 -25.37 13.01 2.35
N ALA A 106 -25.50 13.07 1.03
CA ALA A 106 -25.74 11.90 0.19
C ALA A 106 -24.54 10.93 0.17
N GLN A 107 -23.31 11.44 0.12
CA GLN A 107 -22.09 10.60 0.21
C GLN A 107 -21.95 9.99 1.60
N LYS A 108 -22.22 10.75 2.67
CA LYS A 108 -22.19 10.28 4.07
C LYS A 108 -23.12 9.09 4.37
N LEU A 109 -24.12 8.82 3.52
CA LEU A 109 -24.99 7.65 3.64
C LEU A 109 -24.42 6.36 3.04
N VAL A 110 -23.49 6.46 2.08
CA VAL A 110 -22.95 5.32 1.31
C VAL A 110 -21.45 5.10 1.51
N GLU A 111 -20.75 6.06 2.12
CA GLU A 111 -19.32 6.00 2.38
C GLU A 111 -18.95 4.81 3.27
N PRO A 112 -17.97 3.97 2.86
CA PRO A 112 -17.53 2.82 3.66
C PRO A 112 -16.82 3.26 4.94
N ARG A 113 -17.04 2.49 6.02
CA ARG A 113 -16.24 2.57 7.25
C ARG A 113 -15.08 1.59 7.12
N ASN A 114 -13.91 2.11 6.78
CA ASN A 114 -12.76 1.31 6.36
C ASN A 114 -11.41 1.86 6.86
N ALA A 115 -11.42 2.68 7.91
CA ALA A 115 -10.20 3.17 8.56
C ALA A 115 -9.25 2.03 8.98
N ASP A 116 -9.82 0.89 9.40
CA ASP A 116 -9.11 -0.37 9.66
C ASP A 116 -8.32 -0.86 8.44
N SER A 117 -8.93 -0.82 7.25
CA SER A 117 -8.34 -1.23 5.98
C SER A 117 -7.23 -0.27 5.53
N HIS A 118 -7.43 1.06 5.67
CA HIS A 118 -6.39 2.05 5.38
C HIS A 118 -5.18 1.91 6.31
N LEU A 119 -5.39 1.77 7.62
CA LEU A 119 -4.32 1.57 8.60
C LEU A 119 -3.63 0.20 8.41
N THR A 120 -4.37 -0.84 8.04
CA THR A 120 -3.82 -2.15 7.68
C THR A 120 -2.93 -2.07 6.45
N PHE A 121 -3.34 -1.33 5.41
CA PHE A 121 -2.51 -1.08 4.22
C PHE A 121 -1.17 -0.44 4.60
N ILE A 122 -1.23 0.67 5.34
CA ILE A 122 -0.05 1.44 5.76
C ILE A 122 0.85 0.60 6.69
N GLY A 123 0.29 0.00 7.73
CA GLY A 123 1.02 -0.69 8.80
C GLY A 123 1.63 -2.04 8.39
N SER A 124 0.98 -2.77 7.49
CA SER A 124 1.56 -3.99 6.90
C SER A 124 2.70 -3.69 5.92
N GLY A 125 2.71 -2.47 5.37
CA GLY A 125 3.65 -2.04 4.34
C GLY A 125 3.29 -2.59 2.96
N LEU A 126 1.99 -2.66 2.65
CA LEU A 126 1.52 -2.77 1.26
C LEU A 126 1.99 -1.53 0.47
N GLU A 127 2.20 -1.73 -0.82
CA GLU A 127 2.50 -0.67 -1.78
C GLU A 127 1.44 -0.66 -2.88
N ASN A 128 1.16 0.53 -3.42
CA ASN A 128 0.34 0.68 -4.61
C ASN A 128 1.04 0.04 -5.82
N CYS A 129 2.35 0.31 -6.01
CA CYS A 129 3.12 -0.14 -7.16
C CYS A 129 4.37 -0.94 -6.74
N VAL A 130 4.48 -2.18 -7.22
CA VAL A 130 5.59 -3.10 -6.95
C VAL A 130 6.20 -3.65 -8.22
N ILE A 131 7.48 -4.03 -8.15
CA ILE A 131 8.23 -4.62 -9.26
C ILE A 131 8.63 -6.04 -8.89
N TYR A 132 8.27 -7.00 -9.73
CA TYR A 132 8.58 -8.42 -9.56
C TYR A 132 9.49 -8.87 -10.70
N LYS A 133 10.44 -9.76 -10.41
CA LYS A 133 10.93 -10.69 -11.43
C LYS A 133 9.74 -11.54 -11.86
N ASN A 134 9.34 -11.45 -13.11
CA ASN A 134 8.16 -12.13 -13.62
C ASN A 134 8.40 -13.64 -13.70
N LYS A 135 7.39 -14.39 -13.33
CA LYS A 135 7.41 -15.83 -13.07
C LYS A 135 5.98 -16.35 -13.25
N PRO A 136 5.56 -16.79 -14.45
CA PRO A 136 4.18 -17.24 -14.70
C PRO A 136 3.74 -18.38 -13.76
N ASP A 137 4.70 -19.18 -13.29
CA ASP A 137 4.52 -20.27 -12.33
C ASP A 137 4.28 -19.80 -10.87
N ARG A 138 4.15 -18.50 -10.61
CA ARG A 138 4.07 -17.95 -9.24
C ARG A 138 3.00 -16.87 -9.09
N PRO A 139 2.29 -16.85 -7.95
CA PRO A 139 1.26 -15.86 -7.74
C PRO A 139 1.82 -14.47 -7.44
N VAL A 140 1.04 -13.45 -7.82
CA VAL A 140 1.22 -12.07 -7.35
C VAL A 140 -0.13 -11.59 -6.81
N TYR A 141 -0.31 -11.74 -5.50
CA TYR A 141 -1.57 -11.41 -4.84
C TYR A 141 -1.82 -9.91 -4.76
N PHE A 142 -2.89 -9.45 -5.40
CA PHE A 142 -3.59 -8.22 -5.05
C PHE A 142 -4.32 -8.47 -3.74
N VAL A 143 -3.90 -7.77 -2.70
CA VAL A 143 -4.43 -7.87 -1.34
C VAL A 143 -5.54 -6.84 -1.19
N GLU A 144 -6.78 -7.31 -1.20
CA GLU A 144 -7.98 -6.50 -0.93
C GLU A 144 -8.27 -6.46 0.58
N LEU A 145 -8.57 -5.28 1.13
CA LEU A 145 -8.88 -5.10 2.56
C LEU A 145 -10.27 -4.50 2.82
N ASP A 146 -10.98 -4.05 1.78
CA ASP A 146 -12.30 -3.42 1.86
C ASP A 146 -13.19 -3.79 0.64
N GLY A 147 -13.16 -5.06 0.22
CA GLY A 147 -13.73 -5.51 -1.05
C GLY A 147 -15.25 -5.48 -1.15
N ILE A 148 -15.95 -5.47 -0.01
CA ILE A 148 -17.42 -5.39 0.09
C ILE A 148 -17.80 -4.33 1.12
N ASN A 149 -18.76 -3.47 0.77
CA ASN A 149 -19.44 -2.56 1.68
C ASN A 149 -20.93 -2.96 1.77
N GLY A 150 -21.37 -3.45 2.94
CA GLY A 150 -22.72 -3.99 3.10
C GLY A 150 -22.95 -5.22 2.19
N ASN A 151 -23.86 -5.07 1.21
CA ASN A 151 -24.13 -6.09 0.20
C ASN A 151 -23.39 -5.83 -1.13
N ASP A 152 -22.73 -4.68 -1.28
CA ASP A 152 -22.17 -4.22 -2.55
C ASP A 152 -20.69 -4.56 -2.66
N ALA A 153 -20.35 -5.38 -3.66
CA ALA A 153 -18.97 -5.65 -4.04
C ALA A 153 -18.38 -4.44 -4.78
N ARG A 154 -17.22 -3.96 -4.31
CA ARG A 154 -16.53 -2.81 -4.92
C ARG A 154 -15.91 -3.18 -6.26
N ASN A 155 -15.86 -2.23 -7.18
CA ASN A 155 -15.13 -2.39 -8.43
C ASN A 155 -13.67 -1.95 -8.23
N ARG A 156 -12.74 -2.88 -8.47
CA ARG A 156 -11.31 -2.70 -8.34
C ARG A 156 -10.63 -2.76 -9.70
N ARG A 157 -9.46 -2.14 -9.78
CA ARG A 157 -8.64 -2.01 -10.98
C ARG A 157 -7.18 -2.05 -10.61
N THR A 158 -6.40 -2.76 -11.40
CA THR A 158 -4.94 -2.79 -11.28
C THR A 158 -4.31 -2.83 -12.67
N SER A 159 -3.23 -2.10 -12.86
CA SER A 159 -2.49 -2.02 -14.12
C SER A 159 -1.19 -2.79 -13.98
N VAL A 160 -0.89 -3.66 -14.95
CA VAL A 160 0.30 -4.51 -14.95
C VAL A 160 1.08 -4.29 -16.24
N ILE A 161 2.35 -3.90 -16.12
CA ILE A 161 3.25 -3.70 -17.27
C ILE A 161 4.36 -4.74 -17.26
N GLY A 162 4.43 -5.56 -18.29
CA GLY A 162 5.54 -6.48 -18.57
C GLY A 162 6.64 -5.78 -19.36
N PHE A 163 7.90 -5.94 -18.97
CA PHE A 163 9.05 -5.29 -19.59
C PHE A 163 10.35 -6.09 -19.45
N ASN A 164 11.35 -5.76 -20.28
CA ASN A 164 12.64 -6.45 -20.35
C ASN A 164 13.66 -5.85 -19.38
N ARG A 165 13.79 -4.52 -19.36
CA ARG A 165 14.79 -3.81 -18.55
C ARG A 165 14.29 -2.47 -18.02
N GLU A 166 15.10 -1.90 -17.14
CA GLU A 166 14.86 -0.62 -16.47
C GLU A 166 16.03 0.30 -16.81
N THR A 167 15.72 1.48 -17.34
CA THR A 167 16.71 2.51 -17.63
C THR A 167 16.45 3.71 -16.73
N LEU A 168 17.41 4.04 -15.86
CA LEU A 168 17.36 5.30 -15.10
C LEU A 168 17.55 6.47 -16.07
N VAL A 169 16.57 7.35 -16.13
CA VAL A 169 16.53 8.50 -17.04
C VAL A 169 17.05 9.76 -16.36
N GLU A 170 16.52 10.08 -15.18
CA GLU A 170 16.85 11.28 -14.41
C GLU A 170 16.71 11.01 -12.91
N LYS A 171 17.43 11.79 -12.08
CA LYS A 171 17.42 11.69 -10.63
C LYS A 171 17.69 13.05 -9.97
N LEU A 172 16.71 13.57 -9.24
CA LEU A 172 16.84 14.83 -8.47
C LEU A 172 16.53 14.67 -6.98
N THR A 173 16.85 15.71 -6.21
CA THR A 173 16.45 15.85 -4.80
C THR A 173 15.46 17.00 -4.67
N VAL A 174 14.29 16.76 -4.07
CA VAL A 174 13.29 17.78 -3.74
C VAL A 174 13.25 17.98 -2.23
N GLU A 175 13.10 19.23 -1.79
CA GLU A 175 12.82 19.56 -0.39
C GLU A 175 11.32 19.72 -0.18
N ILE A 176 10.72 18.80 0.58
CA ILE A 176 9.30 18.84 0.94
C ILE A 176 9.14 19.67 2.22
N PRO A 177 8.43 20.80 2.22
CA PRO A 177 8.17 21.57 3.44
C PRO A 177 7.27 20.79 4.40
N THR A 178 7.47 20.99 5.69
CA THR A 178 6.77 20.29 6.78
C THR A 178 6.42 21.26 7.91
N SER A 179 5.35 20.98 8.65
CA SER A 179 5.01 21.85 9.79
C SER A 179 6.03 21.73 10.94
N SER A 180 5.89 22.61 11.92
CA SER A 180 6.66 22.54 13.17
C SER A 180 6.20 21.41 14.09
N HIS A 181 5.06 20.75 13.80
CA HIS A 181 4.53 19.67 14.64
C HIS A 181 5.38 18.39 14.51
N PRO A 182 5.67 17.68 15.63
CA PRO A 182 6.47 16.46 15.57
C PRO A 182 5.83 15.33 14.76
N MET A 183 4.50 15.19 14.83
CA MET A 183 3.73 14.27 14.00
C MET A 183 2.93 15.08 12.99
N ASP A 184 3.11 14.77 11.70
CA ASP A 184 2.53 15.49 10.58
C ASP A 184 2.47 14.58 9.34
N SER A 185 1.55 14.89 8.44
CA SER A 185 1.28 14.16 7.21
C SER A 185 1.18 15.16 6.06
N ILE A 186 2.03 15.04 5.06
CA ILE A 186 2.13 15.97 3.94
C ILE A 186 1.65 15.26 2.67
N ASN A 187 0.56 15.76 2.10
CA ASN A 187 0.04 15.36 0.80
C ASN A 187 1.00 15.82 -0.31
N LEU A 188 1.76 14.92 -0.93
CA LEU A 188 2.68 15.32 -2.00
C LEU A 188 1.95 15.78 -3.28
N ARG A 189 0.64 15.50 -3.40
CA ARG A 189 -0.25 15.94 -4.48
C ARG A 189 -1.01 17.24 -4.16
N ASP A 190 -0.70 17.93 -3.05
CA ASP A 190 -1.21 19.29 -2.82
C ASP A 190 -0.58 20.23 -3.86
N GLU A 191 -1.41 20.86 -4.70
CA GLU A 191 -1.01 21.80 -5.76
C GLU A 191 -0.07 22.90 -5.24
N LYS A 192 -0.22 23.31 -3.96
CA LYS A 192 0.62 24.33 -3.33
C LYS A 192 2.08 23.90 -3.15
N LEU A 193 2.38 22.61 -3.27
CA LEU A 193 3.75 22.09 -3.27
C LEU A 193 4.38 22.08 -4.66
N GLY A 194 3.60 22.12 -5.74
CA GLY A 194 4.07 21.98 -7.13
C GLY A 194 4.79 20.66 -7.47
N PHE A 195 4.81 19.70 -6.54
CA PHE A 195 5.62 18.47 -6.66
C PHE A 195 5.13 17.57 -7.81
N PHE A 196 3.81 17.42 -7.97
CA PHE A 196 3.26 16.61 -9.06
C PHE A 196 3.49 17.24 -10.43
N ASP A 197 3.32 18.55 -10.54
CA ASP A 197 3.55 19.29 -11.78
C ASP A 197 5.02 19.15 -12.20
N GLN A 198 5.96 19.42 -11.29
CA GLN A 198 7.40 19.23 -11.52
C GLN A 198 7.75 17.81 -11.97
N VAL A 199 7.13 16.78 -11.36
CA VAL A 199 7.39 15.38 -11.72
C VAL A 199 6.79 15.04 -13.09
N GLN A 200 5.59 15.53 -13.42
CA GLN A 200 4.98 15.30 -14.74
C GLN A 200 5.71 16.06 -15.85
N GLU A 201 6.19 17.30 -15.61
CA GLU A 201 7.04 18.05 -16.55
C GLU A 201 8.31 17.26 -16.94
N ILE A 202 8.90 16.53 -16.01
CA ILE A 202 10.08 15.68 -16.27
C ILE A 202 9.70 14.42 -17.07
N VAL A 203 8.55 13.81 -16.79
CA VAL A 203 8.01 12.69 -17.59
C VAL A 203 7.77 13.13 -19.05
N ASP A 204 7.16 14.30 -19.25
CA ASP A 204 6.92 14.91 -20.55
C ASP A 204 8.23 15.26 -21.28
N TYR A 205 9.16 15.94 -20.60
CA TYR A 205 10.44 16.39 -21.17
C TYR A 205 11.30 15.22 -21.67
N TYR A 206 11.34 14.12 -20.92
CA TYR A 206 12.10 12.93 -21.31
C TYR A 206 11.30 11.94 -22.18
N GLY A 207 10.00 12.17 -22.43
CA GLY A 207 9.15 11.23 -23.17
C GLY A 207 9.19 9.83 -22.54
N ILE A 208 8.81 9.72 -21.26
CA ILE A 208 8.73 8.43 -20.56
C ILE A 208 7.32 7.87 -20.72
N GLU A 209 7.03 7.20 -21.84
CA GLU A 209 5.71 6.60 -22.11
C GLU A 209 5.32 5.55 -21.06
N LYS A 210 6.21 4.58 -20.79
CA LYS A 210 6.01 3.52 -19.78
C LYS A 210 7.22 3.44 -18.86
N GLY A 211 6.97 3.37 -17.56
CA GLY A 211 8.03 3.49 -16.56
C GLY A 211 7.53 3.57 -15.13
N ARG A 212 8.35 4.15 -14.26
CA ARG A 212 7.95 4.56 -12.91
C ARG A 212 8.75 5.74 -12.39
N ILE A 213 8.19 6.40 -11.39
CA ILE A 213 8.91 7.29 -10.48
C ILE A 213 9.12 6.55 -9.15
N ASP A 214 10.38 6.36 -8.74
CA ASP A 214 10.73 5.97 -7.37
C ASP A 214 10.89 7.26 -6.54
N VAL A 215 10.00 7.49 -5.56
CA VAL A 215 10.11 8.60 -4.58
C VAL A 215 10.64 8.02 -3.28
N ALA A 216 11.85 8.41 -2.86
CA ALA A 216 12.53 7.85 -1.68
C ALA A 216 12.98 8.94 -0.69
N LEU A 217 12.85 8.70 0.61
CA LEU A 217 13.48 9.52 1.64
C LEU A 217 15.00 9.36 1.57
N LYS A 218 15.74 10.47 1.46
CA LYS A 218 17.20 10.46 1.47
C LYS A 218 17.72 9.69 2.69
N TRP A 219 18.85 8.99 2.57
CA TRP A 219 19.32 8.04 3.59
C TRP A 219 19.42 8.60 5.02
N ASN A 220 19.70 9.91 5.15
CA ASN A 220 19.81 10.61 6.44
C ASN A 220 18.47 11.12 6.99
N GLU A 221 17.38 11.06 6.22
CA GLU A 221 16.03 11.42 6.68
C GLU A 221 15.47 10.35 7.62
N ALA A 222 15.87 10.44 8.88
CA ALA A 222 15.32 9.65 9.97
C ALA A 222 14.01 10.27 10.47
N ASN A 223 13.17 9.41 11.04
CA ASN A 223 11.89 9.77 11.65
C ASN A 223 10.79 10.27 10.69
N ALA A 224 10.85 9.83 9.44
CA ALA A 224 9.80 9.96 8.45
C ALA A 224 9.65 8.66 7.63
N GLY A 225 8.50 8.51 6.98
CA GLY A 225 8.14 7.43 6.06
C GLY A 225 7.30 7.96 4.90
N LEU A 226 7.12 7.11 3.89
CA LEU A 226 6.28 7.34 2.72
C LEU A 226 5.23 6.23 2.61
N THR A 227 4.07 6.58 2.09
CA THR A 227 3.02 5.66 1.65
C THR A 227 2.27 6.26 0.46
N VAL A 228 1.49 5.46 -0.28
CA VAL A 228 0.46 5.96 -1.19
C VAL A 228 -0.87 5.53 -0.62
N ASN A 229 -1.71 6.50 -0.27
CA ASN A 229 -2.99 6.25 0.38
C ASN A 229 -3.94 7.42 0.12
N GLU A 230 -5.08 7.43 0.82
CA GLU A 230 -6.00 8.54 0.78
C GLU A 230 -5.54 9.66 1.72
N TYR A 231 -5.50 10.90 1.23
CA TYR A 231 -5.24 12.04 2.09
C TYR A 231 -6.56 12.61 2.64
N GLU A 232 -7.22 11.81 3.49
CA GLU A 232 -8.35 12.26 4.30
C GLU A 232 -7.83 12.80 5.65
N THR A 233 -8.43 13.88 6.17
CA THR A 233 -7.88 14.64 7.31
C THR A 233 -8.02 13.91 8.66
N LEU A 234 -9.12 13.22 8.90
CA LEU A 234 -9.38 12.46 10.12
C LEU A 234 -8.45 11.23 10.19
N LEU A 235 -8.32 10.49 9.10
CA LEU A 235 -7.41 9.35 8.95
C LEU A 235 -5.95 9.78 9.14
N MET A 236 -5.48 10.78 8.39
CA MET A 236 -4.06 11.16 8.40
C MET A 236 -3.64 11.93 9.65
N ARG A 237 -4.47 12.84 10.17
CA ARG A 237 -4.11 13.71 11.31
C ARG A 237 -4.61 13.23 12.66
N HIS A 238 -5.59 12.32 12.70
CA HIS A 238 -6.07 11.73 13.94
C HIS A 238 -5.75 10.25 14.04
N ASP A 239 -6.31 9.39 13.19
CA ASP A 239 -6.20 7.94 13.41
C ASP A 239 -4.77 7.43 13.24
N LEU A 240 -4.09 7.77 12.15
CA LEU A 240 -2.67 7.44 11.93
C LEU A 240 -1.76 8.05 13.01
N VAL A 241 -2.08 9.26 13.50
CA VAL A 241 -1.35 9.92 14.59
C VAL A 241 -1.58 9.22 15.93
N GLU A 242 -2.78 8.70 16.21
CA GLU A 242 -3.05 7.86 17.38
C GLU A 242 -2.27 6.54 17.30
N VAL A 243 -2.21 5.88 16.13
CA VAL A 243 -1.39 4.68 15.93
C VAL A 243 0.11 4.96 16.10
N LEU A 244 0.62 6.09 15.59
CA LEU A 244 2.01 6.52 15.78
C LEU A 244 2.36 6.86 17.24
N ARG A 245 1.35 7.13 18.09
CA ARG A 245 1.53 7.30 19.55
C ARG A 245 1.41 6.00 20.31
N ASN A 246 0.42 5.17 19.97
CA ASN A 246 0.13 3.90 20.62
C ASN A 246 -0.44 2.91 19.59
N PRO A 247 0.39 2.01 19.02
CA PRO A 247 -0.05 1.07 18.00
C PRO A 247 -1.15 0.10 18.45
N MET A 248 -1.26 -0.16 19.75
CA MET A 248 -2.22 -1.10 20.34
C MET A 248 -3.56 -0.45 20.72
N ARG A 249 -3.71 0.87 20.46
CA ARG A 249 -4.85 1.69 20.88
C ARG A 249 -6.19 1.10 20.47
N TYR A 250 -6.33 0.71 19.21
CA TYR A 250 -7.60 0.26 18.62
C TYR A 250 -7.96 -1.18 19.01
N MET A 251 -6.97 -2.09 19.01
CA MET A 251 -7.12 -3.43 19.59
C MET A 251 -7.63 -3.38 21.04
N ALA A 252 -7.01 -2.55 21.90
CA ALA A 252 -7.41 -2.40 23.30
C ALA A 252 -8.82 -1.80 23.45
N ARG A 253 -9.20 -0.87 22.55
CA ARG A 253 -10.54 -0.26 22.53
C ARG A 253 -11.62 -1.27 22.13
N ARG A 254 -11.37 -2.13 21.14
CA ARG A 254 -12.26 -3.24 20.79
C ARG A 254 -12.42 -4.22 21.95
N GLY A 255 -11.32 -4.63 22.60
CA GLY A 255 -11.38 -5.51 23.78
C GLY A 255 -12.24 -4.91 24.91
N TYR A 256 -12.06 -3.62 25.21
CA TYR A 256 -12.88 -2.90 26.19
C TYR A 256 -14.36 -2.77 25.79
N ASN A 257 -14.66 -2.52 24.52
CA ASN A 257 -16.03 -2.44 24.02
C ASN A 257 -16.73 -3.82 24.05
N MET A 258 -16.03 -4.90 23.71
CA MET A 258 -16.54 -6.27 23.82
C MET A 258 -16.88 -6.66 25.27
N LEU A 259 -16.08 -6.20 26.26
CA LEU A 259 -16.39 -6.41 27.67
C LEU A 259 -17.66 -5.70 28.15
N LYS A 260 -18.17 -4.69 27.41
CA LYS A 260 -19.43 -4.01 27.72
C LYS A 260 -20.68 -4.71 27.18
N ASP A 261 -20.55 -5.64 26.24
CA ASP A 261 -21.63 -6.53 25.81
C ASP A 261 -21.25 -8.01 26.02
N PRO A 262 -21.53 -8.57 27.21
CA PRO A 262 -21.16 -9.94 27.56
C PRO A 262 -21.83 -11.03 26.69
N ARG A 263 -22.86 -10.69 25.91
CA ARG A 263 -23.58 -11.66 25.05
C ARG A 263 -22.91 -11.85 23.69
N ALA A 264 -22.10 -10.90 23.25
CA ALA A 264 -21.30 -10.99 22.02
C ALA A 264 -19.99 -11.80 22.18
N ILE A 265 -19.73 -12.37 23.37
CA ILE A 265 -18.46 -13.03 23.71
C ILE A 265 -18.59 -14.56 23.62
N PRO A 266 -17.94 -15.24 22.65
CA PRO A 266 -17.79 -16.70 22.68
C PRO A 266 -17.08 -17.14 23.96
N ASN A 267 -17.49 -18.23 24.61
CA ASN A 267 -17.00 -18.60 25.96
C ASN A 267 -15.47 -18.69 26.11
N LYS A 268 -14.71 -18.94 25.02
CA LYS A 268 -13.25 -18.93 25.05
C LYS A 268 -12.65 -17.52 25.20
N ALA A 269 -13.28 -16.48 24.66
CA ALA A 269 -12.69 -15.13 24.54
C ALA A 269 -12.62 -14.32 25.86
N LYS A 270 -13.22 -14.80 26.96
CA LYS A 270 -13.31 -14.05 28.24
C LYS A 270 -11.96 -13.75 28.91
N ASN A 271 -10.90 -14.50 28.61
CA ASN A 271 -9.57 -14.31 29.22
C ASN A 271 -8.62 -13.40 28.39
N TYR A 272 -8.93 -13.10 27.13
CA TYR A 272 -7.98 -12.47 26.19
C TYR A 272 -7.89 -10.95 26.30
N ALA A 273 -8.91 -10.30 26.87
CA ALA A 273 -9.25 -8.91 26.55
C ALA A 273 -8.41 -7.81 27.24
N LYS A 274 -7.24 -8.11 27.83
CA LYS A 274 -6.49 -7.08 28.59
C LYS A 274 -5.01 -6.90 28.29
N TYR A 275 -4.17 -7.94 28.21
CA TYR A 275 -2.71 -7.73 28.12
C TYR A 275 -1.87 -8.70 27.27
N ASP A 276 -2.43 -9.79 26.73
CA ASP A 276 -1.59 -10.82 26.09
C ASP A 276 -1.65 -10.80 24.54
N LEU A 277 -0.96 -9.81 23.95
CA LEU A 277 -0.72 -9.78 22.51
C LEU A 277 0.07 -11.01 22.04
N VAL A 278 0.97 -11.52 22.89
CA VAL A 278 1.82 -12.67 22.55
C VAL A 278 0.96 -13.92 22.37
N GLN A 279 0.01 -14.19 23.28
CA GLN A 279 -0.95 -15.29 23.11
C GLN A 279 -1.84 -15.12 21.87
N ILE A 280 -2.39 -13.93 21.61
CA ILE A 280 -3.24 -13.68 20.43
C ILE A 280 -2.47 -13.93 19.13
N VAL A 281 -1.22 -13.49 19.07
CA VAL A 281 -0.37 -13.65 17.88
C VAL A 281 0.11 -15.09 17.75
N ASN A 282 0.56 -15.74 18.83
CA ASN A 282 1.01 -17.13 18.81
C ASN A 282 -0.13 -18.09 18.42
N GLU A 283 -1.31 -18.00 19.04
CA GLU A 283 -2.45 -18.88 18.72
C GLU A 283 -2.95 -18.76 17.27
N PHE A 284 -2.71 -17.62 16.63
CA PHE A 284 -3.05 -17.40 15.22
C PHE A 284 -2.00 -18.02 14.29
N LEU A 285 -0.76 -18.10 14.74
CA LEU A 285 0.39 -18.52 13.93
C LEU A 285 0.74 -20.00 14.08
N ASP A 286 0.46 -20.59 15.26
CA ASP A 286 0.43 -22.05 15.47
C ASP A 286 -0.56 -22.73 14.50
N LYS A 287 -1.68 -22.05 14.19
CA LYS A 287 -2.68 -22.50 13.21
C LYS A 287 -2.27 -22.25 11.75
N ALA A 288 -1.27 -21.41 11.52
CA ALA A 288 -0.84 -20.98 10.18
C ALA A 288 0.38 -21.74 9.63
N GLY A 289 1.06 -22.56 10.45
CA GLY A 289 2.28 -23.27 10.04
C GLY A 289 3.44 -22.33 9.66
N LEU A 290 3.40 -21.08 10.12
CA LEU A 290 4.47 -20.10 9.92
C LEU A 290 5.63 -20.43 10.86
N SER A 291 6.88 -20.21 10.41
CA SER A 291 8.04 -20.53 11.23
C SER A 291 8.17 -19.58 12.42
N GLU A 292 8.29 -20.14 13.63
CA GLU A 292 8.44 -19.40 14.90
C GLU A 292 9.41 -18.21 14.77
N SER A 293 10.59 -18.42 14.16
CA SER A 293 11.59 -17.35 14.02
C SER A 293 11.19 -16.14 13.13
N LEU A 294 10.17 -16.24 12.28
CA LEU A 294 9.59 -15.08 11.56
C LEU A 294 8.53 -14.38 12.41
N VAL A 295 7.80 -15.16 13.20
CA VAL A 295 6.77 -14.73 14.14
C VAL A 295 7.38 -13.93 15.28
N GLU A 296 8.32 -14.53 16.02
CA GLU A 296 9.06 -13.90 17.11
C GLU A 296 9.69 -12.59 16.64
N ARG A 297 10.38 -12.59 15.49
CA ARG A 297 10.97 -11.35 14.92
C ARG A 297 9.95 -10.27 14.59
N LEU A 298 8.70 -10.61 14.29
CA LEU A 298 7.63 -9.62 14.08
C LEU A 298 7.05 -9.15 15.42
N VAL A 299 6.78 -10.06 16.36
CA VAL A 299 6.26 -9.77 17.71
C VAL A 299 7.26 -8.95 18.54
N ASP A 300 8.53 -9.34 18.56
CA ASP A 300 9.62 -8.56 19.13
C ASP A 300 9.65 -7.16 18.51
N LYS A 301 9.52 -7.06 17.19
CA LYS A 301 9.46 -5.78 16.48
C LYS A 301 8.11 -5.06 16.62
N MET A 302 7.11 -5.65 17.27
CA MET A 302 5.91 -4.95 17.71
C MET A 302 6.05 -4.42 19.14
N LEU A 303 6.73 -5.17 20.02
CA LEU A 303 6.85 -4.88 21.45
C LEU A 303 8.09 -4.05 21.83
N SER A 304 9.21 -4.18 21.11
CA SER A 304 10.53 -3.66 21.51
C SER A 304 10.98 -2.36 20.81
N VAL A 305 10.16 -1.78 19.92
CA VAL A 305 10.54 -0.63 19.10
C VAL A 305 9.49 0.49 19.13
N PRO A 306 9.88 1.75 18.87
CA PRO A 306 8.92 2.84 18.69
C PRO A 306 7.93 2.54 17.55
N ALA A 307 6.71 3.07 17.66
CA ALA A 307 5.59 2.89 16.71
C ALA A 307 5.97 3.11 15.22
N SER A 308 6.94 3.97 14.97
CA SER A 308 7.51 4.22 13.64
C SER A 308 8.26 3.06 13.01
N ARG A 309 8.87 2.18 13.81
CA ARG A 309 9.50 0.93 13.37
C ARG A 309 8.49 -0.23 13.35
N PHE A 310 7.43 -0.14 14.14
CA PHE A 310 6.29 -1.06 14.16
C PHE A 310 5.53 -1.03 12.82
N LEU A 311 5.13 0.16 12.36
CA LEU A 311 4.24 0.36 11.19
C LEU A 311 4.85 -0.03 9.83
N ARG A 312 6.04 -0.64 9.81
CA ARG A 312 6.79 -1.00 8.59
C ARG A 312 6.89 0.14 7.56
N MET A 313 6.74 1.40 7.99
CA MET A 313 6.61 2.56 7.14
C MET A 313 7.75 2.59 6.12
N LYS A 314 7.37 2.62 4.84
CA LYS A 314 8.35 2.51 3.77
C LYS A 314 9.21 3.76 3.72
N ARG A 315 10.45 3.59 3.28
CA ARG A 315 11.34 4.72 2.98
C ARG A 315 11.21 5.20 1.54
N SER A 316 10.42 4.50 0.73
CA SER A 316 10.17 4.80 -0.67
C SER A 316 8.76 4.39 -1.05
N THR A 317 8.19 5.04 -2.04
CA THR A 317 7.00 4.60 -2.76
C THR A 317 7.23 4.73 -4.27
N ARG A 318 6.37 4.10 -5.06
CA ARG A 318 6.50 4.03 -6.52
C ARG A 318 5.22 4.51 -7.17
N LEU A 319 5.37 5.31 -8.20
CA LEU A 319 4.27 5.77 -9.04
C LEU A 319 4.49 5.18 -10.42
N LEU A 320 3.54 4.39 -10.93
CA LEU A 320 3.62 3.85 -12.28
C LEU A 320 3.47 5.01 -13.28
N ILE A 321 4.26 4.99 -14.34
CA ILE A 321 4.02 5.82 -15.53
C ILE A 321 3.50 4.88 -16.62
N SER A 322 2.39 5.24 -17.23
CA SER A 322 1.95 4.60 -18.47
C SER A 322 1.37 5.61 -19.45
N GLU A 323 1.23 5.16 -20.68
CA GLU A 323 0.76 5.94 -21.81
C GLU A 323 -0.72 6.31 -21.64
N ASP A 324 -1.01 7.58 -21.86
CA ASP A 324 -2.37 8.08 -21.94
C ASP A 324 -2.96 7.79 -23.33
N SER A 325 -4.07 7.06 -23.38
CA SER A 325 -4.68 6.60 -24.63
C SER A 325 -5.26 7.69 -25.53
N GLU A 326 -5.47 8.91 -25.01
CA GLU A 326 -5.99 10.04 -25.79
C GLU A 326 -4.87 10.90 -26.37
N THR A 327 -3.77 11.05 -25.63
CA THR A 327 -2.67 11.98 -25.97
C THR A 327 -1.37 11.30 -26.42
N GLY A 328 -1.22 9.98 -26.23
CA GLY A 328 0.01 9.24 -26.52
C GLY A 328 1.20 9.61 -25.63
N LYS A 329 0.95 10.33 -24.52
CA LYS A 329 1.99 10.79 -23.59
C LYS A 329 2.03 9.92 -22.34
N GLY A 330 3.22 9.75 -21.76
CA GLY A 330 3.35 9.14 -20.44
C GLY A 330 2.71 10.01 -19.36
N ARG A 331 1.86 9.42 -18.52
CA ARG A 331 1.27 10.06 -17.35
C ARG A 331 1.43 9.23 -16.10
N ILE A 332 1.46 9.90 -14.94
CA ILE A 332 1.47 9.21 -13.65
C ILE A 332 0.12 8.51 -13.44
N VAL A 333 0.14 7.18 -13.32
CA VAL A 333 -1.05 6.34 -13.15
C VAL A 333 -1.43 6.29 -11.67
N GLN A 334 -2.65 6.72 -11.35
CA GLN A 334 -3.18 6.78 -9.99
C GLN A 334 -4.68 6.47 -9.93
N GLY A 335 -5.13 5.97 -8.79
CA GLY A 335 -6.55 5.99 -8.40
C GLY A 335 -7.04 7.38 -8.05
N THR A 336 -8.36 7.60 -8.15
CA THR A 336 -9.04 8.89 -7.88
C THR A 336 -8.57 9.55 -6.58
N TYR A 337 -8.54 8.78 -5.49
CA TYR A 337 -8.23 9.24 -4.14
C TYR A 337 -6.77 8.98 -3.72
N GLN A 338 -5.96 8.35 -4.58
CA GLN A 338 -4.57 8.05 -4.25
C GLN A 338 -3.71 9.32 -4.27
N SER A 339 -2.95 9.51 -3.20
CA SER A 339 -1.84 10.45 -3.13
C SER A 339 -0.62 9.81 -2.45
N PRO A 340 0.61 10.14 -2.86
CA PRO A 340 1.79 9.88 -2.06
C PRO A 340 1.81 10.82 -0.84
N ILE A 341 2.01 10.24 0.33
CA ILE A 341 1.96 10.96 1.61
C ILE A 341 3.30 10.77 2.32
N LEU A 342 3.95 11.90 2.66
CA LEU A 342 5.10 11.91 3.56
C LEU A 342 4.60 12.05 5.00
N VAL A 343 4.89 11.05 5.82
CA VAL A 343 4.52 11.02 7.24
C VAL A 343 5.77 11.25 8.07
N GLN A 344 5.77 12.24 8.95
CA GLN A 344 6.82 12.42 9.97
C GLN A 344 6.28 12.18 11.37
N TRP A 345 7.13 11.68 12.26
CA TRP A 345 6.85 11.50 13.70
C TRP A 345 7.92 12.11 14.60
N ARG A 346 8.91 12.80 14.02
CA ARG A 346 9.66 13.88 14.67
C ARG A 346 9.80 15.05 13.69
N LYS A 347 9.88 16.27 14.23
CA LYS A 347 10.10 17.50 13.45
C LYS A 347 11.42 17.42 12.65
N ALA A 348 11.41 17.86 11.40
CA ALA A 348 12.62 18.13 10.62
C ALA A 348 13.41 19.34 11.15
N GLU A 349 14.74 19.26 11.20
CA GLU A 349 15.61 20.35 11.72
C GLU A 349 15.35 21.70 11.04
N ARG A 350 15.15 21.70 9.71
CA ARG A 350 14.90 22.89 8.90
C ARG A 350 13.44 23.04 8.45
N GLN A 351 12.52 22.32 9.08
CA GLN A 351 11.12 22.21 8.63
C GLN A 351 10.96 21.76 7.16
N ALA A 352 11.96 21.06 6.62
CA ALA A 352 11.90 20.44 5.30
C ALA A 352 12.50 19.03 5.35
N ARG A 353 11.97 18.13 4.53
CA ARG A 353 12.38 16.74 4.39
C ARG A 353 12.87 16.49 2.96
N LYS A 354 14.03 15.87 2.80
CA LYS A 354 14.62 15.63 1.47
C LYS A 354 14.17 14.30 0.88
N VAL A 355 13.43 14.36 -0.22
CA VAL A 355 13.14 13.20 -1.05
C VAL A 355 14.05 13.17 -2.27
N GLU A 356 14.46 11.98 -2.65
CA GLU A 356 15.20 11.64 -3.85
C GLU A 356 14.19 11.03 -4.82
N VAL A 357 14.03 11.65 -5.99
CA VAL A 357 13.05 11.27 -7.02
C VAL A 357 13.83 10.74 -8.21
N SER A 358 13.61 9.47 -8.56
CA SER A 358 14.28 8.79 -9.68
C SER A 358 13.28 8.38 -10.74
N PHE A 359 13.55 8.73 -12.00
CA PHE A 359 12.70 8.47 -13.14
C PHE A 359 13.25 7.29 -13.92
N VAL A 360 12.44 6.25 -14.10
CA VAL A 360 12.86 4.98 -14.72
C VAL A 360 11.95 4.69 -15.91
N ARG A 361 12.53 4.54 -17.10
CA ARG A 361 11.84 4.03 -18.29
C ARG A 361 11.85 2.51 -18.30
N PHE A 362 10.76 1.90 -18.77
CA PHE A 362 10.70 0.48 -19.09
C PHE A 362 10.97 0.27 -20.58
N GLU A 363 11.72 -0.80 -20.90
CA GLU A 363 12.11 -1.20 -22.26
C GLU A 363 12.02 -2.72 -22.39
#